data_AF-A0A9D7HZR9-F1
#
_entry.id   AF-A0A9D7HZR9-F1
#
_cell.length_a   1.000
_cell.length_b   1.000
_cell.length_c   1.000
_cell.angle_alpha   90.00
_cell.angle_beta   90.00
_cell.angle_gamma   90.00
#
_symmetry.space_group_name_H-M   'P 1'
#
loop_
_entity.id
_entity.type
_entity.pdbx_description
1 polymer ?
#
loop_
_entity_poly.entity_id
_entity_poly.type
_entity_poly.pdbx_seq_one_letter_code
_entity_poly.pdbx_strand_id
1 'polypeptide(L)'
;MKNKLIIVLVCLFSQQLAAQNVGIGTTTPNASAKLEISSPNSGLLIPRVALTSNTDVVTIPSPVSSLLVYNTANAGSGALVVTPGFYYFNSSNNSWLRLQTEGSIVSSGWQTIGNAGTTPASNYVGTSDNQSLAFKINNTNAGLIGTNGNAFFGLNSGLPTATGANNIGVGNFALASNNAGYSNVALV
;
A
#
# COMPACT_ATOMS: atom_id res chain seq x y z
N MET A 1 58.31 -22.68 -28.61
CA MET A 1 57.97 -21.53 -27.73
C MET A 1 56.86 -20.64 -28.31
N LYS A 2 56.85 -20.33 -29.62
CA LYS A 2 55.79 -19.55 -30.29
C LYS A 2 54.35 -20.04 -30.04
N ASN A 3 54.08 -21.35 -30.15
CA ASN A 3 52.72 -21.88 -29.94
C ASN A 3 52.25 -21.77 -28.47
N LYS A 4 53.17 -21.82 -27.50
CA LYS A 4 52.84 -21.61 -26.08
C LYS A 4 52.49 -20.15 -25.79
N LEU A 5 53.16 -19.21 -26.47
CA LEU A 5 52.87 -17.78 -26.38
C LEU A 5 51.49 -17.43 -26.93
N ILE A 6 51.09 -18.05 -28.05
CA ILE A 6 49.77 -17.84 -28.66
C ILE A 6 48.65 -18.34 -27.74
N ILE A 7 48.81 -19.51 -27.12
CA ILE A 7 47.81 -20.06 -26.18
C ILE A 7 47.65 -19.16 -24.95
N VAL A 8 48.74 -18.65 -24.38
CA VAL A 8 48.70 -17.71 -23.24
C VAL A 8 47.98 -16.42 -23.62
N LEU A 9 48.24 -15.89 -24.82
CA LEU A 9 47.60 -14.68 -25.31
C LEU A 9 46.08 -14.89 -25.51
N VAL A 10 45.66 -16.02 -26.08
CA VAL A 10 44.23 -16.35 -26.27
C VAL A 10 43.50 -16.49 -24.92
N CYS A 11 44.13 -17.10 -23.91
CA CYS A 11 43.53 -17.21 -22.56
C CYS A 11 43.43 -15.87 -21.81
N LEU A 12 44.30 -14.89 -22.12
CA LEU A 12 44.24 -13.54 -21.54
C LEU A 12 43.11 -12.69 -22.14
N PHE A 13 42.74 -12.94 -23.40
CA PHE A 13 41.64 -12.25 -24.09
C PHE A 13 40.27 -12.92 -23.90
N SER A 14 40.19 -14.13 -23.31
CA SER A 14 38.94 -14.85 -23.06
C SER A 14 38.26 -14.49 -21.73
N GLN A 15 38.69 -13.44 -21.04
CA GLN A 15 38.00 -12.97 -19.84
C GLN A 15 36.69 -12.29 -20.26
N GLN A 16 35.56 -12.94 -19.98
CA GLN A 16 34.24 -12.33 -20.16
C GLN A 16 34.15 -11.10 -19.25
N LEU A 17 34.09 -9.91 -19.86
CA LEU A 17 33.72 -8.68 -19.16
C LEU A 17 32.25 -8.84 -18.74
N ALA A 18 32.01 -9.27 -17.51
CA ALA A 18 30.67 -9.28 -16.94
C ALA A 18 30.14 -7.84 -16.88
N ALA A 19 28.91 -7.62 -17.35
CA ALA A 19 28.26 -6.32 -17.27
C ALA A 19 28.27 -5.82 -15.82
N GLN A 20 28.99 -4.72 -15.59
CA GLN A 20 29.11 -4.06 -14.30
C GLN A 20 27.79 -3.37 -13.95
N ASN A 21 27.51 -3.20 -12.66
CA ASN A 21 26.42 -2.34 -12.20
C ASN A 21 26.73 -0.90 -12.64
N VAL A 22 25.72 -0.13 -13.07
CA VAL A 22 25.94 1.26 -13.48
C VAL A 22 25.99 2.15 -12.24
N GLY A 23 27.14 2.75 -11.99
CA GLY A 23 27.31 3.80 -10.98
C GLY A 23 27.34 5.18 -11.63
N ILE A 24 26.51 6.10 -11.16
CA ILE A 24 26.59 7.52 -11.48
C ILE A 24 26.93 8.26 -10.18
N GLY A 25 28.11 8.86 -10.10
CA GLY A 25 28.60 9.51 -8.87
C GLY A 25 29.12 8.55 -7.78
N THR A 26 29.26 7.26 -8.10
CA THR A 26 29.93 6.26 -7.25
C THR A 26 30.76 5.30 -8.11
N THR A 27 31.93 4.89 -7.63
CA THR A 27 32.80 3.88 -8.29
C THR A 27 32.58 2.47 -7.74
N THR A 28 31.82 2.34 -6.65
CA THR A 28 31.48 1.07 -6.01
C THR A 28 29.96 0.97 -5.84
N PRO A 29 29.18 0.80 -6.92
CA PRO A 29 27.74 0.59 -6.80
C PRO A 29 27.44 -0.60 -5.91
N ASN A 30 26.35 -0.52 -5.16
CA ASN A 30 25.83 -1.60 -4.34
C ASN A 30 25.65 -2.87 -5.19
N ALA A 31 26.09 -4.02 -4.67
CA ALA A 31 26.04 -5.29 -5.38
C ALA A 31 24.60 -5.69 -5.79
N SER A 32 23.57 -5.25 -5.06
CA SER A 32 22.17 -5.52 -5.37
C SER A 32 21.53 -4.57 -6.39
N ALA A 33 22.20 -3.47 -6.76
CA ALA A 33 21.65 -2.44 -7.63
C ALA A 33 22.22 -2.52 -9.04
N LYS A 34 21.39 -2.62 -10.09
CA LYS A 34 21.87 -2.51 -11.48
C LYS A 34 22.14 -1.07 -11.93
N LEU A 35 21.54 -0.11 -11.25
CA LEU A 35 21.83 1.33 -11.38
C LEU A 35 21.85 1.94 -9.98
N GLU A 36 22.94 2.60 -9.62
CA GLU A 36 23.05 3.45 -8.43
C GLU A 36 23.41 4.87 -8.85
N ILE A 37 22.67 5.85 -8.35
CA ILE A 37 22.94 7.27 -8.56
C ILE A 37 23.21 7.87 -7.19
N SER A 38 24.47 8.27 -6.95
CA SER A 38 24.90 8.92 -5.73
C SER A 38 25.25 10.38 -6.01
N SER A 39 24.57 11.30 -5.33
CA SER A 39 24.84 12.73 -5.41
C SER A 39 24.42 13.39 -4.11
N PRO A 40 25.20 14.35 -3.58
CA PRO A 40 24.82 15.07 -2.36
C PRO A 40 23.70 16.09 -2.59
N ASN A 41 23.42 16.49 -3.83
CA ASN A 41 22.54 17.63 -4.14
C ASN A 41 21.81 17.55 -5.49
N SER A 42 21.86 16.42 -6.18
CA SER A 42 21.14 16.19 -7.44
C SER A 42 20.39 14.86 -7.39
N GLY A 43 19.41 14.69 -8.26
CA GLY A 43 18.59 13.49 -8.32
C GLY A 43 18.39 12.99 -9.75
N LEU A 44 17.55 11.97 -9.90
CA LEU A 44 17.16 11.43 -11.19
C LEU A 44 15.98 12.22 -11.77
N LEU A 45 16.19 12.84 -12.93
CA LEU A 45 15.09 13.44 -13.69
C LEU A 45 14.44 12.37 -14.58
N ILE A 46 13.26 11.91 -14.16
CA ILE A 46 12.44 10.96 -14.92
C ILE A 46 11.86 11.62 -16.18
N PRO A 47 11.69 10.88 -17.31
CA PRO A 47 11.08 11.42 -18.52
C PRO A 47 9.76 12.15 -18.26
N ARG A 48 9.66 13.39 -18.77
CA ARG A 48 8.48 14.25 -18.65
C ARG A 48 7.60 14.08 -19.88
N VAL A 49 6.38 13.60 -19.67
CA VAL A 49 5.48 13.16 -20.75
C VAL A 49 4.12 13.83 -20.57
N ALA A 50 3.53 14.35 -21.64
CA ALA A 50 2.17 14.91 -21.59
C ALA A 50 1.17 13.81 -21.96
N LEU A 51 0.70 13.05 -20.98
CA LEU A 51 -0.30 12.00 -21.21
C LEU A 51 -1.65 12.63 -21.56
N THR A 52 -2.37 12.02 -22.49
CA THR A 52 -3.70 12.47 -22.92
C THR A 52 -4.84 11.85 -22.11
N SER A 53 -4.59 10.72 -21.46
CA SER A 53 -5.48 10.03 -20.50
C SER A 53 -4.70 8.95 -19.75
N ASN A 54 -5.33 8.27 -18.79
CA ASN A 54 -4.70 7.15 -18.09
C ASN A 54 -4.58 5.88 -18.95
N THR A 55 -5.15 5.83 -20.16
CA THR A 55 -5.01 4.71 -21.11
C THR A 55 -4.19 5.10 -22.34
N ASP A 56 -3.47 6.22 -22.26
CA ASP A 56 -2.65 6.73 -23.36
C ASP A 56 -1.47 5.79 -23.68
N VAL A 57 -1.60 5.05 -24.77
CA VAL A 57 -0.53 4.22 -25.37
C VAL A 57 -0.07 4.76 -26.72
N VAL A 58 -0.47 5.98 -27.08
CA VAL A 58 -0.09 6.63 -28.35
C VAL A 58 1.12 7.52 -28.11
N THR A 59 1.13 8.29 -27.02
CA THR A 59 2.26 9.15 -26.65
C THR A 59 3.51 8.33 -26.36
N ILE A 60 3.33 7.15 -25.79
CA ILE A 60 4.38 6.13 -25.62
C ILE A 60 3.86 4.83 -26.22
N PRO A 61 4.20 4.49 -27.47
CA PRO A 61 3.80 3.24 -28.11
C PRO A 61 4.34 2.02 -27.38
N SER A 62 3.50 0.99 -27.21
CA SER A 62 3.86 -0.29 -26.57
C SER A 62 4.58 -0.14 -25.22
N PRO A 63 4.02 0.60 -24.25
CA PRO A 63 4.69 0.82 -22.97
C PRO A 63 4.80 -0.50 -22.21
N VAL A 64 5.96 -0.74 -21.59
CA VAL A 64 6.23 -1.95 -20.81
C VAL A 64 5.74 -1.79 -19.38
N SER A 65 5.41 -2.90 -18.72
CA SER A 65 5.00 -2.88 -17.32
C SER A 65 6.07 -2.24 -16.42
N SER A 66 5.64 -1.43 -15.46
CA SER A 66 6.50 -0.66 -14.55
C SER A 66 7.35 0.44 -15.20
N LEU A 67 7.07 0.82 -16.45
CA LEU A 67 7.69 2.00 -17.07
C LEU A 67 7.29 3.26 -16.31
N LEU A 68 8.26 4.03 -15.80
CA LEU A 68 8.05 5.21 -14.95
C LEU A 68 8.20 6.51 -15.76
N VAL A 69 7.22 7.41 -15.61
CA VAL A 69 7.22 8.76 -16.22
C VAL A 69 6.71 9.81 -15.23
N TYR A 70 7.04 11.08 -15.49
CA TYR A 70 6.37 12.21 -14.87
C TYR A 70 5.36 12.80 -15.87
N ASN A 71 4.06 12.64 -15.61
CA ASN A 71 3.02 13.29 -16.39
C ASN A 71 3.04 14.81 -16.16
N THR A 72 2.95 15.59 -17.23
CA THR A 72 2.89 17.06 -17.17
C THR A 72 1.52 17.65 -17.50
N ALA A 73 0.58 16.85 -18.01
CA ALA A 73 -0.71 17.32 -18.51
C ALA A 73 -1.84 17.14 -17.50
N ASN A 74 -2.84 18.02 -17.57
CA ASN A 74 -4.19 17.74 -17.09
C ASN A 74 -5.02 17.32 -18.31
N ALA A 75 -5.40 16.05 -18.39
CA ALA A 75 -6.08 15.50 -19.57
C ALA A 75 -6.99 14.33 -19.20
N GLY A 76 -7.80 13.87 -20.15
CA GLY A 76 -8.82 12.84 -19.93
C GLY A 76 -10.09 13.38 -19.24
N SER A 77 -11.05 12.49 -18.99
CA SER A 77 -12.33 12.81 -18.36
C SER A 77 -12.84 11.66 -17.50
N GLY A 78 -13.57 11.98 -16.41
CA GLY A 78 -14.10 10.97 -15.49
C GLY A 78 -12.99 10.10 -14.88
N ALA A 79 -13.16 8.78 -14.94
CA ALA A 79 -12.18 7.81 -14.42
C ALA A 79 -10.87 7.75 -15.23
N LEU A 80 -10.77 8.44 -16.37
CA LEU A 80 -9.60 8.44 -17.24
C LEU A 80 -8.68 9.66 -17.04
N VAL A 81 -9.02 10.53 -16.08
CA VAL A 81 -8.28 11.77 -15.81
C VAL A 81 -6.85 11.47 -15.39
N VAL A 82 -5.92 12.22 -15.97
CA VAL A 82 -4.54 12.34 -15.51
C VAL A 82 -4.26 13.78 -15.11
N THR A 83 -3.42 13.95 -14.11
CA THR A 83 -2.96 15.24 -13.58
C THR A 83 -1.45 15.19 -13.43
N PRO A 84 -0.74 16.33 -13.33
CA PRO A 84 0.69 16.31 -13.11
C PRO A 84 1.14 15.44 -11.92
N GLY A 85 2.19 14.64 -12.13
CA GLY A 85 2.72 13.71 -11.12
C GLY A 85 3.41 12.50 -11.71
N PHE A 86 3.94 11.63 -10.85
CA PHE A 86 4.59 10.39 -11.28
C PHE A 86 3.56 9.31 -11.64
N TYR A 87 3.78 8.60 -12.74
CA TYR A 87 2.95 7.48 -13.20
C TYR A 87 3.84 6.31 -13.60
N TYR A 88 3.37 5.10 -13.33
CA TYR A 88 3.93 3.89 -13.92
C TYR A 88 2.88 3.18 -14.78
N PHE A 89 3.34 2.52 -15.84
CA PHE A 89 2.45 1.77 -16.70
C PHE A 89 2.13 0.38 -16.11
N ASN A 90 0.85 0.02 -16.04
CA ASN A 90 0.37 -1.30 -15.66
C ASN A 90 -0.21 -2.02 -16.89
N SER A 91 0.52 -3.02 -17.37
CA SER A 91 0.13 -3.80 -18.56
C SER A 91 -1.10 -4.68 -18.35
N SER A 92 -1.43 -5.08 -17.12
CA SER A 92 -2.61 -5.92 -16.85
C SER A 92 -3.92 -5.19 -17.15
N ASN A 93 -3.93 -3.88 -16.94
CA ASN A 93 -5.11 -3.02 -17.15
C ASN A 93 -4.90 -1.99 -18.28
N ASN A 94 -3.82 -2.12 -19.05
CA ASN A 94 -3.41 -1.20 -20.12
C ASN A 94 -3.52 0.28 -19.72
N SER A 95 -3.03 0.64 -18.52
CA SER A 95 -3.24 1.96 -17.93
C SER A 95 -2.04 2.49 -17.15
N TRP A 96 -1.88 3.81 -17.17
CA TRP A 96 -0.99 4.59 -16.34
C TRP A 96 -1.59 4.77 -14.96
N LEU A 97 -0.92 4.20 -13.96
CA LEU A 97 -1.28 4.35 -12.56
C LEU A 97 -0.40 5.43 -11.93
N ARG A 98 -1.04 6.41 -11.30
CA ARG A 98 -0.32 7.47 -10.59
C ARG A 98 0.36 6.87 -9.37
N LEU A 99 1.67 7.08 -9.23
CA LEU A 99 2.36 6.87 -7.95
C LEU A 99 1.76 7.86 -6.96
N GLN A 100 1.12 7.33 -5.92
CA GLN A 100 0.36 8.13 -4.98
C GLN A 100 1.25 9.23 -4.40
N THR A 101 0.70 10.45 -4.38
CA THR A 101 1.27 11.58 -3.64
C THR A 101 0.66 11.59 -2.24
N GLU A 102 1.43 12.02 -1.26
CA GLU A 102 0.95 12.28 0.10
C GLU A 102 -0.34 13.12 0.03
N GLY A 103 -1.43 12.63 0.62
CA GLY A 103 -2.76 13.26 0.53
C GLY A 103 -3.69 12.74 -0.57
N SER A 104 -3.21 11.95 -1.54
CA SER A 104 -4.05 11.18 -2.49
C SER A 104 -4.46 9.81 -1.92
N ILE A 105 -4.52 9.72 -0.59
CA ILE A 105 -5.35 8.75 0.09
C ILE A 105 -6.77 9.26 -0.18
N VAL A 106 -7.53 8.60 -1.05
CA VAL A 106 -8.91 8.30 -0.66
C VAL A 106 -8.78 7.75 0.75
N SER A 107 -9.00 8.59 1.78
CA SER A 107 -8.60 8.33 3.16
C SER A 107 -9.01 6.91 3.55
N SER A 108 -8.11 5.95 3.43
CA SER A 108 -8.46 4.52 3.57
C SER A 108 -8.76 4.16 5.02
N GLY A 109 -8.75 5.15 5.92
CA GLY A 109 -9.07 5.02 7.32
C GLY A 109 -9.61 6.31 7.93
N TRP A 110 -10.12 6.16 9.14
CA TRP A 110 -10.56 7.26 10.00
C TRP A 110 -9.34 7.98 10.59
N GLN A 111 -9.31 9.31 10.52
CA GLN A 111 -8.21 10.13 11.00
C GLN A 111 -8.32 10.39 12.51
N THR A 112 -7.18 10.53 13.20
CA THR A 112 -7.12 10.80 14.65
C THR A 112 -7.64 12.18 15.04
N ILE A 113 -7.67 13.12 14.09
CA ILE A 113 -8.26 14.46 14.24
C ILE A 113 -9.68 14.57 13.65
N GLY A 114 -10.23 13.44 13.18
CA GLY A 114 -11.55 13.36 12.56
C GLY A 114 -11.55 13.57 11.04
N ASN A 115 -12.65 13.15 10.39
CA ASN A 115 -12.87 13.29 8.95
C ASN A 115 -14.01 14.30 8.71
N ALA A 116 -13.84 15.21 7.75
CA ALA A 116 -14.89 16.09 7.26
C ALA A 116 -15.56 15.52 6.00
N GLY A 117 -16.81 15.95 5.71
CA GLY A 117 -17.52 15.58 4.47
C GLY A 117 -18.04 14.14 4.41
N THR A 118 -18.24 13.48 5.56
CA THR A 118 -18.73 12.10 5.62
C THR A 118 -20.24 11.99 5.39
N THR A 119 -20.67 10.88 4.77
CA THR A 119 -22.07 10.47 4.64
C THR A 119 -22.27 9.12 5.34
N PRO A 120 -23.17 8.98 6.34
CA PRO A 120 -23.28 7.76 7.16
C PRO A 120 -23.47 6.45 6.38
N ALA A 121 -24.14 6.48 5.22
CA ALA A 121 -24.36 5.29 4.39
C ALA A 121 -23.09 4.80 3.67
N SER A 122 -22.09 5.66 3.50
CA SER A 122 -20.89 5.39 2.69
C SER A 122 -19.58 5.54 3.46
N ASN A 123 -19.60 6.21 4.61
CA ASN A 123 -18.44 6.47 5.45
C ASN A 123 -18.76 6.09 6.89
N TYR A 124 -18.13 5.02 7.37
CA TYR A 124 -18.30 4.53 8.73
C TYR A 124 -17.04 3.84 9.24
N VAL A 125 -16.92 3.76 10.56
CA VAL A 125 -15.96 2.87 11.23
C VAL A 125 -16.70 1.57 11.51
N GLY A 126 -16.37 0.51 10.78
CA GLY A 126 -17.08 -0.76 10.89
C GLY A 126 -16.63 -1.79 9.86
N THR A 127 -17.41 -2.85 9.74
CA THR A 127 -17.22 -3.97 8.82
C THR A 127 -18.26 -3.90 7.70
N SER A 128 -17.90 -4.34 6.50
CA SER A 128 -18.83 -4.45 5.36
C SER A 128 -19.41 -5.86 5.20
N ASP A 129 -18.95 -6.80 6.01
CA ASP A 129 -19.39 -8.19 6.07
C ASP A 129 -20.05 -8.49 7.43
N ASN A 130 -20.54 -9.73 7.61
CA ASN A 130 -21.23 -10.14 8.85
C ASN A 130 -20.25 -10.47 9.99
N GLN A 131 -19.30 -9.57 10.25
CA GLN A 131 -18.31 -9.70 11.31
C GLN A 131 -18.51 -8.61 12.36
N SER A 132 -18.31 -8.97 13.64
CA SER A 132 -18.42 -8.03 14.76
C SER A 132 -17.27 -7.02 14.78
N LEU A 133 -17.54 -5.78 15.19
CA LEU A 133 -16.52 -4.74 15.34
C LEU A 133 -15.95 -4.76 16.76
N ALA A 134 -14.64 -5.00 16.90
CA ALA A 134 -13.95 -5.05 18.18
C ALA A 134 -13.07 -3.82 18.42
N PHE A 135 -13.13 -3.29 19.64
CA PHE A 135 -12.24 -2.25 20.15
C PHE A 135 -11.26 -2.88 21.15
N LYS A 136 -9.97 -2.55 21.04
CA LYS A 136 -8.91 -3.16 21.88
C LYS A 136 -7.93 -2.13 22.43
N ILE A 137 -7.42 -2.40 23.64
CA ILE A 137 -6.32 -1.68 24.28
C ILE A 137 -5.22 -2.71 24.53
N ASN A 138 -4.00 -2.49 24.02
CA ASN A 138 -2.88 -3.43 24.17
C ASN A 138 -3.25 -4.88 23.77
N ASN A 139 -3.98 -5.04 22.66
CA ASN A 139 -4.54 -6.32 22.17
C ASN A 139 -5.56 -7.00 23.12
N THR A 140 -5.95 -6.37 24.23
CA THR A 140 -7.02 -6.80 25.14
C THR A 140 -8.36 -6.21 24.71
N ASN A 141 -9.45 -6.98 24.82
CA ASN A 141 -10.80 -6.49 24.51
C ASN A 141 -11.16 -5.28 25.36
N ALA A 142 -11.65 -4.21 24.74
CA ALA A 142 -12.10 -2.98 25.40
C ALA A 142 -13.49 -2.53 24.91
N GLY A 143 -14.06 -3.22 23.93
CA GLY A 143 -15.44 -3.04 23.50
C GLY A 143 -15.76 -3.90 22.28
N LEU A 144 -17.05 -4.10 22.03
CA LEU A 144 -17.57 -4.89 20.93
C LEU A 144 -18.93 -4.37 20.49
N ILE A 145 -19.14 -4.24 19.18
CA ILE A 145 -20.47 -4.17 18.56
C ILE A 145 -20.66 -5.48 17.80
N GLY A 146 -21.47 -6.37 18.37
CA GLY A 146 -21.63 -7.74 17.93
C GLY A 146 -22.75 -7.93 16.91
N THR A 147 -22.53 -8.79 15.92
CA THR A 147 -23.56 -9.19 14.94
C THR A 147 -24.75 -9.93 15.60
N ASN A 148 -24.52 -10.55 16.76
CA ASN A 148 -25.55 -11.22 17.56
C ASN A 148 -26.30 -10.25 18.53
N GLY A 149 -26.20 -8.94 18.32
CA GLY A 149 -26.83 -7.93 19.18
C GLY A 149 -26.13 -7.70 20.52
N ASN A 150 -24.96 -8.31 20.75
CA ASN A 150 -24.14 -8.03 21.93
C ASN A 150 -23.48 -6.65 21.81
N ALA A 151 -23.48 -5.86 22.87
CA ALA A 151 -22.79 -4.58 22.95
C ALA A 151 -21.95 -4.52 24.24
N PHE A 152 -20.65 -4.39 24.09
CA PHE A 152 -19.71 -4.35 25.20
C PHE A 152 -18.88 -3.06 25.19
N PHE A 153 -18.75 -2.42 26.34
CA PHE A 153 -17.98 -1.18 26.53
C PHE A 153 -17.17 -1.27 27.82
N GLY A 154 -15.85 -1.39 27.71
CA GLY A 154 -14.95 -1.50 28.86
C GLY A 154 -13.90 -2.60 28.70
N LEU A 155 -12.78 -2.46 29.39
CA LEU A 155 -11.70 -3.45 29.39
C LEU A 155 -12.23 -4.80 29.90
N ASN A 156 -11.97 -5.87 29.14
CA ASN A 156 -12.46 -7.23 29.41
C ASN A 156 -13.99 -7.35 29.53
N SER A 157 -14.77 -6.41 29.00
CA SER A 157 -16.24 -6.53 28.98
C SER A 157 -16.67 -7.56 27.93
N GLY A 158 -17.47 -8.53 28.36
CA GLY A 158 -17.97 -9.63 27.53
C GLY A 158 -16.87 -10.50 26.91
N LEU A 159 -17.31 -11.48 26.10
CA LEU A 159 -16.44 -12.34 25.31
C LEU A 159 -16.73 -12.10 23.81
N PRO A 160 -15.74 -11.68 23.00
CA PRO A 160 -15.92 -11.48 21.57
C PRO A 160 -16.36 -12.74 20.80
N THR A 161 -16.13 -13.92 21.38
CA THR A 161 -16.48 -15.23 20.81
C THR A 161 -17.70 -15.86 21.51
N ALA A 162 -18.44 -15.11 22.33
CA ALA A 162 -19.64 -15.63 22.98
C ALA A 162 -20.68 -16.10 21.94
N THR A 163 -21.30 -17.25 22.19
CA THR A 163 -22.45 -17.75 21.45
C THR A 163 -23.77 -17.15 21.94
N GLY A 164 -23.77 -16.51 23.12
CA GLY A 164 -24.89 -15.75 23.65
C GLY A 164 -25.22 -14.51 22.80
N ALA A 165 -26.45 -14.00 22.92
CA ALA A 165 -26.96 -12.90 22.10
C ALA A 165 -27.69 -11.83 22.93
N ASN A 166 -27.80 -10.62 22.36
CA ASN A 166 -28.51 -9.49 22.95
C ASN A 166 -28.02 -9.06 24.34
N ASN A 167 -26.74 -9.27 24.66
CA ASN A 167 -26.17 -8.90 25.96
C ASN A 167 -25.57 -7.49 25.93
N ILE A 168 -25.76 -6.73 26.99
CA ILE A 168 -25.15 -5.41 27.18
C ILE A 168 -24.23 -5.47 28.41
N GLY A 169 -22.93 -5.23 28.20
CA GLY A 169 -21.93 -5.18 29.27
C GLY A 169 -21.21 -3.84 29.26
N VAL A 170 -21.31 -3.07 30.33
CA VAL A 170 -20.61 -1.78 30.48
C VAL A 170 -19.77 -1.82 31.74
N GLY A 171 -18.47 -1.54 31.64
CA GLY A 171 -17.54 -1.56 32.77
C GLY A 171 -16.44 -2.62 32.66
N ASN A 172 -15.46 -2.55 33.56
CA ASN A 172 -14.35 -3.49 33.60
C ASN A 172 -14.85 -4.89 34.00
N PHE A 173 -14.56 -5.92 33.20
CA PHE A 173 -15.04 -7.30 33.38
C PHE A 173 -16.57 -7.51 33.37
N ALA A 174 -17.37 -6.52 32.95
CA ALA A 174 -18.82 -6.69 32.82
C ALA A 174 -19.14 -7.87 31.88
N LEU A 175 -19.86 -8.89 32.36
CA LEU A 175 -20.18 -10.12 31.62
C LEU A 175 -18.96 -10.93 31.09
N ALA A 176 -17.76 -10.78 31.66
CA ALA A 176 -16.54 -11.43 31.16
C ALA A 176 -16.58 -12.97 31.11
N SER A 177 -17.46 -13.62 31.87
CA SER A 177 -17.64 -15.08 31.88
C SER A 177 -18.93 -15.54 31.20
N ASN A 178 -19.71 -14.62 30.63
CA ASN A 178 -20.97 -14.95 29.97
C ASN A 178 -20.71 -15.42 28.53
N ASN A 179 -20.71 -16.73 28.31
CA ASN A 179 -20.46 -17.32 27.00
C ASN A 179 -21.74 -17.58 26.18
N ALA A 180 -22.86 -17.93 26.83
CA ALA A 180 -24.08 -18.42 26.16
C ALA A 180 -25.39 -17.77 26.64
N GLY A 181 -25.32 -16.75 27.49
CA GLY A 181 -26.50 -16.07 28.02
C GLY A 181 -27.20 -15.20 26.98
N TYR A 182 -28.50 -15.01 27.18
CA TYR A 182 -29.34 -14.17 26.32
C TYR A 182 -29.91 -13.00 27.11
N SER A 183 -29.90 -11.81 26.51
CA SER A 183 -30.58 -10.62 27.05
C SER A 183 -30.10 -10.22 28.46
N ASN A 184 -28.82 -10.42 28.77
CA ASN A 184 -28.24 -10.00 30.04
C ASN A 184 -27.80 -8.55 29.97
N VAL A 185 -27.95 -7.83 31.09
CA VAL A 185 -27.38 -6.50 31.26
C VAL A 185 -26.49 -6.51 32.50
N ALA A 186 -25.24 -6.07 32.38
CA ALA A 186 -24.37 -5.79 33.52
C ALA A 186 -23.74 -4.42 33.37
N LEU A 187 -23.73 -3.68 34.49
CA LEU A 187 -23.06 -2.39 34.64
C LEU A 187 -22.16 -2.49 35.88
N VAL A 188 -20.86 -2.26 35.71
CA VAL A 188 -19.84 -2.38 36.77
C VAL A 188 -18.97 -1.14 36.83
#